data_AF-A0A932Q261-F1
#
_entry.id   AF-A0A932Q261-F1
#
_cell.length_a   1.000
_cell.length_b   1.000
_cell.length_c   1.000
_cell.angle_alpha   90.00
_cell.angle_beta   90.00
_cell.angle_gamma   90.00
#
_symmetry.space_group_name_H-M   'P 1'
#
loop_
_entity.id
_entity.type
_entity.pdbx_description
1 polymer ?
#
loop_
_entity_poly.entity_id
_entity_poly.type
_entity_poly.pdbx_seq_one_letter_code
_entity_poly.pdbx_strand_id
1 'polypeptide(L)'
;PARLIVENIFFTDAFNQTISLSTVMGKNNFSVAYWSDTVAVWKNLDALPRVFIAHAAQVLNDDAAFARLRESGFHPERVVILADGTPLNNDDENLQDQIRITRAENTRVEIALTTERAGYVVLADAWYPGWIATVDGIATPIYRADVFFRAVPVEQGAHTIVFEYQPMSFRVGTLISAISLIAASVLTLGMRRKKIVRETG
;
A
#
# COMPACT_ATOMS: atom_id res chain seq x y z
N PRO A 1 17.52 38.80 -27.92
CA PRO A 1 16.99 37.70 -28.75
C PRO A 1 16.25 36.66 -27.90
N ALA A 2 14.93 36.51 -28.11
CA ALA A 2 14.14 35.49 -27.42
C ALA A 2 14.54 34.10 -27.94
N ARG A 3 14.89 33.19 -27.02
CA ARG A 3 15.28 31.82 -27.33
C ARG A 3 14.03 30.96 -27.20
N LEU A 4 13.57 30.36 -28.30
CA LEU A 4 12.46 29.42 -28.27
C LEU A 4 12.97 28.09 -27.69
N ILE A 5 12.30 27.57 -26.66
CA ILE A 5 12.56 26.26 -26.09
C ILE A 5 11.32 25.42 -26.33
N VAL A 6 11.47 24.33 -27.09
CA VAL A 6 10.41 23.37 -27.34
C VAL A 6 10.55 22.25 -26.33
N GLU A 7 9.64 22.20 -25.36
CA GLU A 7 9.69 21.20 -24.27
C GLU A 7 9.06 19.86 -24.68
N ASN A 8 7.98 19.88 -25.47
CA ASN A 8 7.27 18.67 -25.91
C ASN A 8 6.67 18.84 -27.31
N ILE A 9 6.54 17.72 -28.03
CA ILE A 9 5.87 17.63 -29.34
C ILE A 9 4.84 16.50 -29.25
N PHE A 10 3.61 16.78 -29.66
CA PHE A 10 2.52 15.81 -29.69
C PHE A 10 2.04 15.62 -31.13
N PHE A 11 1.66 14.40 -31.46
CA PHE A 11 0.99 14.04 -32.70
C PHE A 11 -0.44 13.62 -32.38
N THR A 12 -1.39 14.15 -33.13
CA THR A 12 -2.80 13.76 -33.04
C THR A 12 -3.20 13.11 -34.35
N ASP A 13 -3.80 11.93 -34.29
CA ASP A 13 -4.28 11.22 -35.47
C ASP A 13 -5.68 11.68 -35.91
N ALA A 14 -6.18 11.12 -37.02
CA ALA A 14 -7.51 11.41 -37.55
C ALA A 14 -8.67 10.95 -36.63
N PHE A 15 -8.38 10.11 -35.64
CA PHE A 15 -9.32 9.63 -34.63
C PHE A 15 -9.21 10.39 -33.30
N ASN A 16 -8.47 11.52 -33.31
CA ASN A 16 -8.23 12.37 -32.16
C ASN A 16 -7.47 11.68 -31.01
N GLN A 17 -6.67 10.65 -31.32
CA GLN A 17 -5.73 10.04 -30.39
C GLN A 17 -4.41 10.81 -30.41
N THR A 18 -3.91 11.18 -29.23
CA THR A 18 -2.70 11.98 -29.09
C THR A 18 -1.57 11.15 -28.51
N ILE A 19 -0.40 11.15 -29.16
CA ILE A 19 0.83 10.49 -28.71
C ILE A 19 1.98 11.51 -28.63
N SER A 20 2.81 11.43 -27.60
CA SER A 20 3.99 12.27 -27.47
C SER A 20 5.14 11.76 -28.35
N LEU A 21 5.90 12.67 -28.97
CA LEU A 21 7.13 12.34 -29.70
C LEU A 21 8.15 11.63 -28.80
N SER A 22 8.20 11.95 -27.50
CA SER A 22 9.10 11.25 -26.57
C SER A 22 8.71 9.79 -26.34
N THR A 23 7.40 9.49 -26.37
CA THR A 23 6.88 8.12 -26.36
C THR A 23 7.23 7.40 -27.66
N VAL A 24 7.06 8.05 -28.82
CA VAL A 24 7.42 7.50 -30.14
C VAL A 24 8.93 7.25 -30.25
N MET A 25 9.75 8.13 -29.68
CA MET A 25 11.21 8.01 -29.66
C MET A 25 11.72 7.08 -28.54
N GLY A 26 10.86 6.46 -27.74
CA GLY A 26 11.25 5.61 -26.62
C GLY A 26 12.10 6.32 -25.56
N LYS A 27 12.03 7.65 -25.49
CA LYS A 27 12.85 8.48 -24.60
C LYS A 27 12.21 8.72 -23.24
N ASN A 28 10.89 8.60 -23.14
CA ASN A 28 10.14 8.72 -21.88
C ASN A 28 9.04 7.65 -21.83
N ASN A 29 8.93 6.94 -20.71
CA ASN A 29 7.87 5.98 -20.44
C ASN A 29 6.64 6.65 -19.78
N PHE A 30 6.38 7.91 -20.12
CA PHE A 30 5.13 8.58 -19.74
C PHE A 30 4.16 8.58 -20.92
N SER A 31 2.89 8.32 -20.64
CA SER A 31 1.79 8.44 -21.60
C SER A 31 0.77 9.45 -21.10
N VAL A 32 0.12 10.18 -22.01
CA VAL A 32 -0.95 11.12 -21.63
C VAL A 32 -2.19 10.30 -21.25
N ALA A 33 -2.64 10.44 -20.01
CA ALA A 33 -3.89 9.84 -19.54
C ALA A 33 -5.09 10.78 -19.74
N TYR A 34 -4.87 12.09 -19.62
CA TYR A 34 -5.88 13.12 -19.83
C TYR A 34 -5.24 14.44 -20.22
N TRP A 35 -5.94 15.24 -21.02
CA TRP A 35 -5.49 16.57 -21.44
C TRP A 35 -6.67 17.55 -21.55
N SER A 36 -6.46 18.79 -21.11
CA SER A 36 -7.30 19.96 -21.35
C SER A 36 -6.44 21.21 -21.55
N ASP A 37 -7.07 22.34 -21.85
CA ASP A 37 -6.39 23.63 -22.02
C ASP A 37 -5.65 24.12 -20.75
N THR A 38 -5.96 23.54 -19.59
CA THR A 38 -5.43 23.95 -18.29
C THR A 38 -4.65 22.86 -17.55
N VAL A 39 -4.87 21.59 -17.88
CA VAL A 39 -4.32 20.45 -17.13
C VAL A 39 -3.93 19.31 -18.06
N ALA A 40 -2.78 18.71 -17.77
CA ALA A 40 -2.33 17.46 -18.36
C ALA A 40 -2.10 16.42 -17.25
N VAL A 41 -2.65 15.22 -17.41
CA VAL A 41 -2.39 14.07 -16.54
C VAL A 41 -1.56 13.07 -17.30
N TRP A 42 -0.42 12.70 -16.73
CA TRP A 42 0.52 11.75 -17.31
C TRP A 42 0.54 10.47 -16.48
N LYS A 43 0.41 9.33 -17.16
CA LYS A 43 0.62 8.01 -16.56
C LYS A 43 2.10 7.66 -16.68
N ASN A 44 2.75 7.44 -15.54
CA ASN A 44 4.08 6.86 -15.46
C ASN A 44 3.99 5.35 -15.75
N LEU A 45 4.63 4.88 -16.82
CA LEU A 45 4.68 3.46 -17.19
C LEU A 45 5.88 2.74 -16.55
N ASP A 46 6.83 3.47 -15.96
CA ASP A 46 7.94 2.91 -15.16
C ASP A 46 7.54 2.65 -13.70
N ALA A 47 6.33 3.05 -13.30
CA ALA A 47 5.86 2.83 -11.95
C ALA A 47 5.70 1.33 -11.67
N LEU A 48 6.32 0.87 -10.59
CA LEU A 48 6.13 -0.50 -10.10
C LEU A 48 4.65 -0.76 -9.80
N PRO A 49 4.19 -2.02 -9.95
CA PRO A 49 2.84 -2.40 -9.55
C PRO A 49 2.67 -2.15 -8.04
N ARG A 50 1.42 -1.90 -7.63
CA ARG A 50 1.08 -1.65 -6.22
C ARG A 50 1.50 -2.80 -5.29
N VAL A 51 1.58 -4.02 -5.82
CA VAL A 51 2.11 -5.18 -5.09
C VAL A 51 3.17 -5.86 -5.95
N PHE A 52 4.29 -6.21 -5.34
CA PHE A 52 5.38 -6.96 -5.95
C PHE A 52 6.08 -7.83 -4.90
N ILE A 53 6.93 -8.75 -5.36
CA ILE A 53 7.79 -9.57 -4.49
C ILE A 53 9.25 -9.24 -4.79
N ALA A 54 10.03 -9.03 -3.73
CA ALA A 54 11.47 -8.85 -3.80
C ALA A 54 12.16 -10.06 -3.17
N HIS A 55 13.14 -10.64 -3.87
CA HIS A 55 13.86 -11.84 -3.44
C HIS A 55 15.17 -11.55 -2.74
N ALA A 56 15.58 -10.28 -2.69
CA ALA A 56 16.64 -9.80 -1.84
C ALA A 56 16.11 -8.76 -0.85
N ALA A 57 16.64 -8.76 0.36
CA ALA A 57 16.28 -7.85 1.42
C ALA A 57 17.52 -7.37 2.18
N GLN A 58 17.64 -6.07 2.36
CA GLN A 58 18.68 -5.44 3.18
C GLN A 58 18.03 -4.79 4.40
N VAL A 59 18.63 -4.96 5.58
CA VAL A 59 18.13 -4.32 6.80
C VAL A 59 18.98 -3.08 7.08
N LEU A 60 18.39 -1.90 6.94
CA LEU A 60 19.05 -0.61 7.09
C LEU A 60 18.21 0.33 7.96
N ASN A 61 18.86 1.26 8.64
CA ASN A 61 18.15 2.38 9.29
C ASN A 61 17.63 3.37 8.23
N ASP A 62 16.74 4.28 8.64
CA ASP A 62 16.04 5.17 7.71
C ASP A 62 17.00 6.07 6.91
N ASP A 63 18.05 6.61 7.54
CA ASP A 63 19.02 7.47 6.87
C ASP A 63 19.80 6.71 5.78
N ALA A 64 20.28 5.51 6.09
CA ALA A 64 20.98 4.65 5.14
C ALA A 64 20.03 4.11 4.04
N ALA A 65 18.78 3.83 4.40
CA ALA A 65 17.75 3.41 3.45
C ALA A 65 17.47 4.53 2.42
N PHE A 66 17.31 5.78 2.86
CA PHE A 66 17.14 6.92 1.96
C PHE A 66 18.34 7.12 1.04
N ALA A 67 19.57 6.95 1.54
CA ALA A 67 20.77 7.03 0.72
C ALA A 67 20.76 5.93 -0.35
N ARG A 68 20.51 4.68 0.06
CA ARG A 68 20.49 3.51 -0.81
C ARG A 68 19.42 3.58 -1.90
N LEU A 69 18.21 4.06 -1.57
CA LEU A 69 17.11 4.25 -2.53
C LEU A 69 17.41 5.28 -3.62
N ARG A 70 18.40 6.16 -3.41
CA ARG A 70 18.79 7.22 -4.36
C ARG A 70 20.01 6.86 -5.20
N GLU A 71 20.65 5.74 -4.92
CA GLU A 71 21.81 5.27 -5.67
C GLU A 71 21.41 4.91 -7.10
N SER A 72 22.23 5.33 -8.07
CA SER A 72 22.06 4.92 -9.47
C SER A 72 22.21 3.41 -9.59
N GLY A 73 21.20 2.73 -10.14
CA GLY A 73 21.18 1.26 -10.28
C GLY A 73 20.54 0.52 -9.11
N PHE A 74 19.88 1.22 -8.18
CA PHE A 74 18.98 0.56 -7.24
C PHE A 74 17.69 0.09 -7.94
N HIS A 75 17.35 -1.18 -7.76
CA HIS A 75 16.20 -1.86 -8.36
C HIS A 75 15.21 -2.29 -7.27
N PRO A 76 14.22 -1.44 -6.91
CA PRO A 76 13.27 -1.71 -5.84
C PRO A 76 12.44 -2.98 -6.06
N GLU A 77 12.24 -3.37 -7.32
CA GLU A 77 11.55 -4.61 -7.69
C GLU A 77 12.35 -5.88 -7.35
N ARG A 78 13.66 -5.75 -7.07
CA ARG A 78 14.56 -6.88 -6.79
C ARG A 78 15.02 -6.90 -5.34
N VAL A 79 15.35 -5.73 -4.81
CA VAL A 79 15.92 -5.57 -3.46
C VAL A 79 15.01 -4.65 -2.66
N VAL A 80 14.43 -5.17 -1.58
CA VAL A 80 13.68 -4.36 -0.62
C VAL A 80 14.59 -3.92 0.54
N ILE A 81 14.43 -2.68 1.01
CA ILE A 81 15.11 -2.22 2.23
C ILE A 81 14.14 -2.28 3.40
N LEU A 82 14.45 -3.10 4.38
CA LEU A 82 13.62 -3.28 5.57
C LEU A 82 14.18 -2.49 6.75
N ALA A 83 13.28 -1.89 7.55
CA ALA A 83 13.67 -1.25 8.80
C ALA A 83 14.04 -2.25 9.90
N ASP A 84 13.49 -3.47 9.83
CA ASP A 84 13.75 -4.61 10.71
C ASP A 84 13.40 -5.92 9.96
N GLY A 85 13.84 -7.07 10.45
CA GLY A 85 13.58 -8.37 9.85
C GLY A 85 14.85 -9.16 9.54
N THR A 86 14.74 -10.10 8.60
CA THR A 86 15.84 -10.99 8.23
C THR A 86 16.36 -10.59 6.85
N PRO A 87 17.66 -10.31 6.70
CA PRO A 87 18.22 -10.07 5.38
C PRO A 87 18.07 -11.34 4.52
N LEU A 88 17.84 -11.14 3.23
CA LEU A 88 17.65 -12.20 2.26
C LEU A 88 18.49 -11.89 1.03
N ASN A 89 19.09 -12.89 0.41
CA ASN A 89 19.80 -12.70 -0.84
C ASN A 89 19.56 -13.90 -1.77
N ASN A 90 18.72 -13.68 -2.78
CA ASN A 90 18.53 -14.60 -3.89
C ASN A 90 18.76 -13.83 -5.20
N ASP A 91 19.84 -14.17 -5.89
CA ASP A 91 20.28 -13.45 -7.09
C ASP A 91 19.73 -14.06 -8.39
N ASP A 92 18.67 -14.87 -8.31
CA ASP A 92 18.11 -15.53 -9.48
C ASP A 92 17.16 -14.59 -10.23
N GLU A 93 17.51 -14.30 -11.47
CA GLU A 93 16.78 -13.38 -12.34
C GLU A 93 15.63 -14.04 -13.09
N ASN A 94 15.55 -15.38 -13.05
CA ASN A 94 14.63 -16.14 -13.89
C ASN A 94 13.44 -16.73 -13.11
N LEU A 95 13.03 -16.05 -12.03
CA LEU A 95 11.90 -16.46 -11.20
C LEU A 95 10.58 -16.12 -11.89
N GLN A 96 9.66 -17.08 -11.88
CA GLN A 96 8.32 -16.90 -12.45
C GLN A 96 7.27 -16.71 -11.36
N ASP A 97 7.26 -15.52 -10.76
CA ASP A 97 6.29 -15.20 -9.72
C ASP A 97 4.98 -14.67 -10.30
N GLN A 98 3.88 -15.10 -9.71
CA GLN A 98 2.55 -14.61 -10.02
C GLN A 98 1.97 -13.96 -8.79
N ILE A 99 1.81 -12.64 -8.84
CA ILE A 99 1.26 -11.87 -7.73
C ILE A 99 0.12 -10.98 -8.23
N ARG A 100 -1.00 -10.99 -7.50
CA ARG A 100 -2.14 -10.13 -7.82
C ARG A 100 -2.94 -9.78 -6.58
N ILE A 101 -3.49 -8.57 -6.57
CA ILE A 101 -4.49 -8.16 -5.58
C ILE A 101 -5.82 -8.82 -5.96
N THR A 102 -6.38 -9.65 -5.07
CA THR A 102 -7.69 -10.28 -5.26
C THR A 102 -8.83 -9.44 -4.69
N ARG A 103 -8.54 -8.63 -3.67
CA ARG A 103 -9.50 -7.72 -3.05
C ARG A 103 -8.80 -6.45 -2.58
N ALA A 104 -9.36 -5.29 -2.91
CA ALA A 104 -8.82 -3.99 -2.53
C ALA A 104 -9.91 -3.12 -1.92
N GLU A 105 -9.97 -3.07 -0.59
CA GLU A 105 -10.87 -2.23 0.18
C GLU A 105 -10.08 -1.25 1.05
N ASN A 106 -10.76 -0.25 1.60
CA ASN A 106 -10.13 0.79 2.41
C ASN A 106 -9.45 0.22 3.68
N THR A 107 -10.02 -0.84 4.27
CA THR A 107 -9.52 -1.45 5.52
C THR A 107 -9.00 -2.86 5.33
N ARG A 108 -8.98 -3.38 4.09
CA ARG A 108 -8.61 -4.77 3.82
C ARG A 108 -8.05 -4.94 2.42
N VAL A 109 -6.88 -5.56 2.32
CA VAL A 109 -6.24 -5.89 1.04
C VAL A 109 -5.90 -7.37 1.06
N GLU A 110 -6.38 -8.12 0.07
CA GLU A 110 -6.03 -9.52 -0.13
C GLU A 110 -5.16 -9.66 -1.38
N ILE A 111 -4.12 -10.47 -1.28
CA ILE A 111 -3.16 -10.74 -2.33
C ILE A 111 -3.05 -12.26 -2.49
N ALA A 112 -3.14 -12.73 -3.72
CA ALA A 112 -2.78 -14.09 -4.08
C ALA A 112 -1.37 -14.07 -4.70
N LEU A 113 -0.51 -14.94 -4.21
CA LEU A 113 0.87 -15.10 -4.66
C LEU A 113 1.13 -16.57 -5.01
N THR A 114 1.90 -16.81 -6.06
CA THR A 114 2.68 -18.03 -6.25
C THR A 114 4.10 -17.62 -6.55
N THR A 115 5.05 -18.10 -5.75
CA THR A 115 6.46 -17.73 -5.82
C THR A 115 7.35 -18.96 -5.85
N GLU A 116 8.42 -18.90 -6.64
CA GLU A 116 9.39 -19.98 -6.75
C GLU A 116 10.43 -19.96 -5.63
N ARG A 117 10.55 -18.84 -4.89
CA ARG A 117 11.49 -18.70 -3.78
C ARG A 117 10.91 -17.90 -2.63
N ALA A 118 11.57 -18.04 -1.47
CA ALA A 118 11.32 -17.13 -0.36
C ALA A 118 11.60 -15.67 -0.79
N GLY A 119 10.83 -14.75 -0.23
CA GLY A 119 10.89 -13.34 -0.59
C GLY A 119 10.08 -12.48 0.35
N TYR A 120 10.12 -11.18 0.09
CA TYR A 120 9.28 -10.20 0.77
C TYR A 120 8.24 -9.66 -0.20
N VAL A 121 6.98 -9.85 0.14
CA VAL A 121 5.87 -9.25 -0.60
C VAL A 121 5.69 -7.83 -0.11
N VAL A 122 5.94 -6.88 -0.99
CA VAL A 122 5.79 -5.45 -0.73
C VAL A 122 4.43 -5.00 -1.24
N LEU A 123 3.66 -4.37 -0.36
CA LEU A 123 2.46 -3.61 -0.68
C LEU A 123 2.83 -2.13 -0.61
N ALA A 124 2.78 -1.45 -1.76
CA ALA A 124 3.11 -0.04 -1.95
C ALA A 124 2.05 0.93 -1.36
N ASP A 125 1.53 0.58 -0.19
CA ASP A 125 0.70 1.43 0.63
C ASP A 125 1.48 1.84 1.88
N ALA A 126 1.14 3.01 2.43
CA ALA A 126 1.76 3.53 3.64
C ALA A 126 1.76 2.49 4.79
N TRP A 127 2.92 2.33 5.41
CA TRP A 127 3.09 1.67 6.68
C TRP A 127 2.52 2.57 7.77
N TYR A 128 1.56 2.05 8.53
CA TYR A 128 0.93 2.76 9.63
C TYR A 128 0.55 1.80 10.76
N PRO A 129 0.68 2.19 12.04
CA PRO A 129 0.26 1.35 13.15
C PRO A 129 -1.23 0.98 13.09
N GLY A 130 -1.55 -0.26 13.46
CA GLY A 130 -2.94 -0.77 13.46
C GLY A 130 -3.29 -1.65 12.26
N TRP A 131 -2.41 -1.75 11.26
CA TRP A 131 -2.49 -2.84 10.28
C TRP A 131 -1.95 -4.14 10.87
N ILE A 132 -2.64 -5.23 10.59
CA ILE A 132 -2.19 -6.60 10.85
C ILE A 132 -2.10 -7.34 9.53
N ALA A 133 -1.24 -8.36 9.46
CA ALA A 133 -1.13 -9.23 8.31
C ALA A 133 -1.23 -10.69 8.70
N THR A 134 -1.77 -11.48 7.78
CA THR A 134 -1.70 -12.94 7.83
C THR A 134 -1.19 -13.50 6.51
N VAL A 135 -0.34 -14.50 6.57
CA VAL A 135 0.02 -15.36 5.44
C VAL A 135 -0.62 -16.72 5.68
N ASP A 136 -1.50 -17.14 4.77
CA ASP A 136 -2.29 -18.38 4.86
C ASP A 136 -3.08 -18.51 6.18
N GLY A 137 -3.58 -17.38 6.67
CA GLY A 137 -4.35 -17.29 7.92
C GLY A 137 -3.50 -17.29 9.20
N ILE A 138 -2.18 -17.42 9.09
CA ILE A 138 -1.24 -17.34 10.22
C ILE A 138 -0.80 -15.89 10.38
N ALA A 139 -0.85 -15.36 11.61
CA ALA A 139 -0.41 -14.00 11.90
C ALA A 139 1.08 -13.82 11.57
N THR A 140 1.40 -12.81 10.75
CA THR A 140 2.75 -12.56 10.25
C THR A 140 3.13 -11.10 10.53
N PRO A 141 4.35 -10.84 11.04
CA PRO A 141 4.81 -9.47 11.24
C PRO A 141 4.81 -8.65 9.94
N ILE A 142 4.35 -7.41 10.03
CA ILE A 142 4.49 -6.43 8.96
C ILE A 142 5.78 -5.65 9.18
N TYR A 143 6.66 -5.71 8.20
CA TYR A 143 7.89 -4.93 8.16
C TYR A 143 7.67 -3.63 7.41
N ARG A 144 8.37 -2.57 7.82
CA ARG A 144 8.43 -1.32 7.07
C ARG A 144 9.49 -1.48 5.98
N ALA A 145 9.06 -1.36 4.73
CA ALA A 145 9.85 -1.52 3.52
C ALA A 145 10.07 -0.17 2.83
N ASP A 146 11.24 0.05 2.28
CA ASP A 146 11.63 1.25 1.52
C ASP A 146 11.19 2.55 2.20
N VAL A 147 11.42 2.59 3.52
CA VAL A 147 11.04 3.66 4.46
C VAL A 147 9.54 3.87 4.69
N PHE A 148 8.69 3.56 3.71
CA PHE A 148 7.28 3.97 3.72
C PHE A 148 6.28 2.83 3.51
N PHE A 149 6.64 1.75 2.85
CA PHE A 149 5.74 0.67 2.45
C PHE A 149 5.64 -0.45 3.48
N ARG A 150 4.69 -1.35 3.25
CA ARG A 150 4.47 -2.54 4.08
C ARG A 150 5.05 -3.76 3.37
N ALA A 151 5.75 -4.62 4.10
CA ALA A 151 6.20 -5.90 3.58
C ALA A 151 5.89 -7.05 4.54
N VAL A 152 5.67 -8.24 3.98
CA VAL A 152 5.59 -9.50 4.74
C VAL A 152 6.49 -10.54 4.10
N PRO A 153 7.18 -11.37 4.91
CA PRO A 153 7.94 -12.49 4.40
C PRO A 153 7.00 -13.59 3.92
N VAL A 154 7.40 -14.27 2.86
CA VAL A 154 6.75 -15.46 2.33
C VAL A 154 7.81 -16.49 1.98
N GLU A 155 7.46 -17.75 2.11
CA GLU A 155 8.31 -18.87 1.67
C GLU A 155 8.05 -19.19 0.20
N GLN A 156 8.76 -20.18 -0.34
CA GLN A 156 8.43 -20.74 -1.65
C GLN A 156 7.06 -21.41 -1.63
N GLY A 157 6.22 -21.10 -2.62
CA GLY A 157 4.91 -21.75 -2.79
C GLY A 157 3.78 -20.79 -3.14
N ALA A 158 2.56 -21.30 -3.01
CA ALA A 158 1.33 -20.52 -3.20
C ALA A 158 0.81 -20.02 -1.85
N HIS A 159 0.54 -18.71 -1.77
CA HIS A 159 0.16 -18.04 -0.54
C HIS A 159 -1.03 -17.10 -0.75
N THR A 160 -1.85 -16.99 0.28
CA THR A 160 -2.86 -15.93 0.43
C THR A 160 -2.45 -14.99 1.53
N ILE A 161 -2.22 -13.73 1.17
CA ILE A 161 -1.78 -12.69 2.10
C ILE A 161 -2.96 -11.75 2.33
N VAL A 162 -3.25 -11.46 3.59
CA VAL A 162 -4.31 -10.53 3.96
C VAL A 162 -3.73 -9.46 4.86
N PHE A 163 -3.87 -8.20 4.44
CA PHE A 163 -3.66 -7.03 5.28
C PHE A 163 -5.01 -6.51 5.75
N GLU A 164 -5.17 -6.28 7.04
CA GLU A 164 -6.41 -5.76 7.62
C GLU A 164 -6.13 -4.65 8.63
N TYR A 165 -6.91 -3.58 8.57
CA TYR A 165 -6.77 -2.46 9.48
C TYR A 165 -7.67 -2.64 10.71
N GLN A 166 -7.04 -2.89 11.86
CA GLN A 166 -7.70 -3.11 13.14
C GLN A 166 -7.10 -2.19 14.23
N PRO A 167 -7.42 -0.88 14.22
CA PRO A 167 -6.85 0.07 15.16
C PRO A 167 -7.38 -0.16 16.58
N MET A 168 -6.48 -0.10 17.57
CA MET A 168 -6.85 -0.26 18.98
C MET A 168 -7.84 0.80 19.47
N SER A 169 -7.76 2.02 18.92
CA SER A 169 -8.67 3.13 19.24
C SER A 169 -10.13 2.80 18.95
N PHE A 170 -10.43 2.04 17.89
CA PHE A 170 -11.79 1.64 17.55
C PHE A 170 -12.36 0.66 18.59
N ARG A 171 -11.54 -0.30 19.05
CA ARG A 171 -11.92 -1.26 20.10
C ARG A 171 -12.19 -0.54 21.43
N VAL A 172 -11.32 0.38 21.81
CA VAL A 172 -11.48 1.19 23.03
C VAL A 172 -12.71 2.10 22.91
N GLY A 173 -12.91 2.76 21.77
CA GLY A 173 -14.07 3.60 21.52
C GLY A 173 -15.39 2.84 21.65
N THR A 174 -15.46 1.64 21.06
CA THR A 174 -16.66 0.79 21.14
C THR A 174 -16.96 0.37 22.58
N LEU A 175 -15.93 0.03 23.36
CA LEU A 175 -16.08 -0.29 24.78
C LEU A 175 -16.62 0.90 25.60
N ILE A 176 -16.05 2.09 25.41
CA ILE A 176 -16.50 3.31 26.09
C ILE A 176 -17.96 3.61 25.72
N SER A 177 -18.31 3.57 24.43
CA SER A 177 -19.69 3.79 23.99
C SER A 177 -20.68 2.79 24.58
N ALA A 178 -20.30 1.50 24.67
CA ALA A 178 -21.13 0.47 25.30
C ALA A 178 -21.36 0.77 26.79
N ILE A 179 -20.30 1.14 27.53
CA ILE A 179 -20.39 1.51 28.95
C ILE A 179 -21.29 2.74 29.13
N SER A 180 -21.12 3.77 28.30
CA SER A 180 -21.95 4.98 28.33
C SER A 180 -23.43 4.68 28.06
N LEU A 181 -23.73 3.81 27.10
CA LEU A 181 -25.10 3.39 26.80
C LEU A 181 -25.74 2.63 27.97
N ILE A 182 -25.00 1.73 28.61
CA ILE A 182 -25.47 1.00 29.80
C ILE A 182 -25.74 1.99 30.94
N ALA A 183 -24.82 2.90 31.23
CA ALA A 183 -24.98 3.91 32.27
C ALA A 183 -26.20 4.81 32.02
N ALA A 184 -26.37 5.31 30.80
CA ALA A 184 -27.53 6.11 30.41
C ALA A 184 -28.86 5.32 30.55
N SER A 185 -28.86 4.04 30.17
CA SER A 185 -30.03 3.16 30.30
C SER A 185 -30.41 2.93 31.77
N VAL A 186 -29.43 2.69 32.65
CA VAL A 186 -29.66 2.51 34.09
C VAL A 186 -30.20 3.80 34.72
N LEU A 187 -29.63 4.96 34.39
CA LEU A 187 -30.07 6.25 34.90
C LEU A 187 -31.51 6.56 34.48
N THR A 188 -31.84 6.38 33.20
CA THR A 188 -33.20 6.64 32.68
C THR A 188 -34.24 5.70 33.28
N LEU A 189 -33.93 4.41 33.44
CA LEU A 189 -34.80 3.45 34.13
C LEU A 189 -34.99 3.80 35.61
N GLY A 190 -33.92 4.23 36.30
CA GLY A 190 -33.98 4.67 37.69
C GLY A 190 -34.84 5.91 37.89
N MET A 191 -34.74 6.89 36.97
CA MET A 191 -35.57 8.10 36.99
C MET A 191 -37.05 7.80 36.71
N ARG A 192 -37.35 6.89 35.78
CA ARG A 192 -38.73 6.44 35.50
C ARG A 192 -39.36 5.76 36.71
N ARG A 193 -38.63 4.88 37.40
CA ARG A 193 -39.11 4.23 38.63
C ARG A 193 -39.41 5.23 39.75
N LYS A 194 -38.53 6.22 39.96
CA LYS A 194 -38.75 7.28 40.97
C LYS A 194 -39.97 8.16 40.67
N LYS A 195 -40.28 8.42 39.39
CA LYS A 195 -41.44 9.25 39.02
C LYS A 195 -42.77 8.54 39.31
N ILE A 196 -42.89 7.25 38.99
CA ILE A 196 -44.11 6.45 39.21
C ILE A 196 -44.46 6.34 40.71
N VAL A 197 -43.46 6.11 41.56
CA VAL A 197 -43.68 6.01 43.03
C VAL A 197 -44.17 7.33 43.62
N ARG A 198 -43.81 8.48 43.03
CA ARG A 198 -44.16 9.82 43.52
C ARG A 198 -45.55 10.31 43.10
N GLU A 199 -46.16 9.67 42.09
CA GLU A 199 -47.51 9.98 41.62
C GLU A 199 -48.59 9.11 42.29
N THR A 200 -48.20 8.09 43.07
CA THR A 200 -49.12 7.12 43.71
C THR A 200 -49.18 7.21 45.24
N GLY A 201 -48.51 8.20 45.86
CA GLY A 201 -48.52 8.45 47.30
C GLY A 201 -48.78 9.92 47.60
#